data_AF-A0A3C0JKG6-F1
#
_entry.id   AF-A0A3C0JKG6-F1
#
_cell.length_a   1.000
_cell.length_b   1.000
_cell.length_c   1.000
_cell.angle_alpha   90.00
_cell.angle_beta   90.00
_cell.angle_gamma   90.00
#
_symmetry.space_group_name_H-M   'P 1'
#
loop_
_entity.id
_entity.type
_entity.pdbx_description
1 polymer ?
#
loop_
_entity_poly.entity_id
_entity_poly.type
_entity_poly.pdbx_seq_one_letter_code
_entity_poly.pdbx_strand_id
1 'polypeptide(L)'
;KERQASGHDLVVVVSAMSGETNRMTELANQMQQLPSKKQMDVLLSTGEQVTIALLCMALEELGMQAVSYTGWQVKILTDDSHGKARIEEIQTDKIRADLEANKIVVVAGFQGVTSDGAITTLGRGGSDTTAVALAAALKADECRIYTDVDGVY
;
A
#
# COMPACT_ATOMS: atom_id res chain seq x y z
N LYS A 1 4.94 0.05 18.28
CA LYS A 1 5.50 -0.54 19.52
C LYS A 1 4.44 -0.79 20.59
N GLU A 2 3.88 0.25 21.22
CA GLU A 2 2.93 0.09 22.32
C GLU A 2 1.73 -0.80 21.96
N ARG A 3 1.13 -0.57 20.79
CA ARG A 3 -0.01 -1.36 20.30
C ARG A 3 0.30 -2.86 20.15
N GLN A 4 1.44 -3.20 19.56
CA GLN A 4 1.87 -4.59 19.44
C GLN A 4 2.16 -5.19 20.82
N ALA A 5 2.79 -4.43 21.72
CA ALA A 5 3.04 -4.86 23.10
C ALA A 5 1.75 -5.08 23.90
N SER A 6 0.66 -4.40 23.55
CA SER A 6 -0.69 -4.64 24.09
C SER A 6 -1.42 -5.83 23.46
N GLY A 7 -0.76 -6.60 22.57
CA GLY A 7 -1.31 -7.81 21.96
C GLY A 7 -2.16 -7.58 20.71
N HIS A 8 -2.05 -6.42 20.05
CA HIS A 8 -2.74 -6.16 18.80
C HIS A 8 -1.95 -6.66 17.58
N ASP A 9 -2.64 -7.36 16.69
CA ASP A 9 -2.19 -7.62 15.32
C ASP A 9 -2.21 -6.33 14.50
N LEU A 10 -1.12 -6.06 13.77
CA LEU A 10 -0.94 -4.79 13.07
C LEU A 10 -0.71 -5.00 11.57
N VAL A 11 -1.60 -4.41 10.78
CA VAL A 11 -1.39 -4.15 9.35
C VAL A 11 -1.21 -2.66 9.14
N VAL A 12 -0.09 -2.27 8.55
CA VAL A 12 0.28 -0.87 8.30
C VAL A 12 0.28 -0.63 6.80
N VAL A 13 -0.50 0.35 6.33
CA VAL A 13 -0.47 0.78 4.92
C VAL A 13 0.30 2.09 4.83
N VAL A 14 1.23 2.19 3.89
CA VAL A 14 2.03 3.40 3.68
C VAL A 14 1.94 3.91 2.24
N SER A 15 1.98 5.23 2.10
CA SER A 15 2.15 5.94 0.83
C SER A 15 3.63 6.11 0.49
N ALA A 16 3.93 6.53 -0.73
CA ALA A 16 5.25 7.04 -1.08
C ALA A 16 5.65 8.23 -0.16
N MET A 17 6.94 8.38 0.07
CA MET A 17 7.49 9.54 0.77
C MET A 17 7.12 10.86 0.07
N SER A 18 6.97 11.92 0.86
CA SER A 18 6.57 13.24 0.35
C SER A 18 7.46 13.69 -0.82
N GLY A 19 6.84 14.15 -1.90
CA GLY A 19 7.51 14.63 -3.11
C GLY A 19 7.88 13.55 -4.13
N GLU A 20 7.98 12.26 -3.75
CA GLU A 20 8.43 11.21 -4.68
C GLU A 20 7.45 10.95 -5.82
N THR A 21 6.14 10.94 -5.55
CA THR A 21 5.12 10.80 -6.60
C THR A 21 5.20 11.94 -7.61
N ASN A 22 5.47 13.17 -7.16
CA ASN A 22 5.61 14.33 -8.04
C ASN A 22 6.89 14.22 -8.87
N ARG A 23 8.02 13.88 -8.24
CA ARG A 23 9.32 13.66 -8.91
C ARG A 23 9.20 12.61 -10.03
N MET A 24 8.55 11.48 -9.75
CA MET A 24 8.32 10.42 -10.75
C MET A 24 7.41 10.88 -11.88
N THR A 25 6.36 11.64 -11.58
CA THR A 25 5.47 12.21 -12.59
C THR A 25 6.22 13.18 -13.51
N GLU A 26 7.11 14.01 -12.98
CA GLU A 26 7.96 14.90 -13.76
C GLU A 26 8.90 14.12 -14.69
N LEU A 27 9.52 13.04 -14.22
CA LEU A 27 10.35 12.16 -15.05
C LEU A 27 9.57 11.54 -16.21
N ALA A 28 8.33 11.09 -15.97
CA ALA A 28 7.49 10.54 -17.03
C ALA A 28 7.13 11.59 -18.08
N ASN A 29 6.84 12.82 -17.66
CA ASN A 29 6.53 13.94 -18.55
C ASN A 29 7.73 14.39 -19.40
N GLN A 30 8.96 14.16 -18.94
CA GLN A 30 10.16 14.35 -19.75
C GLN A 30 10.27 13.33 -20.89
N MET A 31 9.68 12.13 -20.72
CA MET A 31 9.71 11.06 -21.72
C MET A 31 8.54 11.13 -22.72
N GLN A 32 7.34 11.49 -22.26
CA GLN A 32 6.13 11.56 -23.08
C GLN A 32 5.28 12.77 -22.67
N GLN A 33 4.81 13.56 -23.64
CA GLN A 33 3.89 14.68 -23.36
C GLN A 33 2.57 14.21 -22.73
N LEU A 34 2.12 13.01 -23.09
CA LEU A 34 0.99 12.32 -22.47
C LEU A 34 1.46 10.91 -22.09
N PRO A 35 1.99 10.72 -20.86
CA PRO A 35 2.50 9.43 -20.44
C PRO A 35 1.44 8.32 -20.51
N SER A 36 1.86 7.13 -20.95
CA SER A 36 1.02 5.94 -20.93
C SER A 36 0.57 5.61 -19.51
N LYS A 37 -0.74 5.51 -19.27
CA LYS A 37 -1.30 5.23 -17.94
C LYS A 37 -0.80 3.90 -17.36
N LYS A 38 -0.67 2.88 -18.20
CA LYS A 38 -0.15 1.58 -17.78
C LYS A 38 1.30 1.67 -17.30
N GLN A 39 2.12 2.49 -17.94
CA GLN A 39 3.51 2.72 -17.52
C GLN A 39 3.60 3.66 -16.32
N MET A 40 2.68 4.61 -16.21
CA MET A 40 2.54 5.43 -15.01
C MET A 40 2.21 4.59 -13.78
N ASP A 41 1.33 3.59 -13.90
CA ASP A 41 1.03 2.71 -12.78
C ASP A 41 2.25 1.92 -12.31
N VAL A 42 3.01 1.37 -13.27
CA VAL A 42 4.30 0.71 -12.97
C VAL A 42 5.24 1.67 -12.26
N LEU A 43 5.46 2.87 -12.83
CA LEU A 43 6.39 3.87 -12.30
C LEU A 43 6.00 4.32 -10.89
N LEU A 44 4.77 4.80 -10.71
CA LEU A 44 4.35 5.40 -9.44
C LEU A 44 4.29 4.38 -8.30
N SER A 45 3.93 3.12 -8.58
CA SER A 45 3.90 2.04 -7.57
C SER A 45 5.25 1.76 -6.90
N THR A 46 6.36 2.23 -7.48
CA THR A 46 7.70 2.05 -6.92
C THR A 46 7.93 2.95 -5.70
N GLY A 47 7.21 4.07 -5.56
CA GLY A 47 7.36 4.97 -4.42
C GLY A 47 6.92 4.31 -3.10
N GLU A 48 5.80 3.60 -3.11
CA GLU A 48 5.33 2.85 -1.95
C GLU A 48 6.24 1.64 -1.67
N GLN A 49 6.79 0.99 -2.70
CA GLN A 49 7.74 -0.12 -2.53
C GLN A 49 9.01 0.28 -1.78
N VAL A 50 9.54 1.47 -2.06
CA VAL A 50 10.65 2.01 -1.28
C VAL A 50 10.22 2.21 0.17
N THR A 51 9.03 2.77 0.38
CA THR A 51 8.58 3.16 1.72
C THR A 51 8.27 1.97 2.62
N ILE A 52 7.63 0.91 2.11
CA ILE A 52 7.39 -0.32 2.89
C ILE A 52 8.70 -0.95 3.35
N ALA A 53 9.73 -0.95 2.48
CA ALA A 53 11.01 -1.57 2.78
C ALA A 53 11.74 -0.79 3.88
N LEU A 54 11.80 0.54 3.75
CA LEU A 54 12.40 1.42 4.76
C LEU A 54 11.68 1.32 6.11
N LEU A 55 10.34 1.24 6.12
CA LEU A 55 9.59 1.06 7.35
C LEU A 55 9.87 -0.29 8.01
N CYS A 56 9.90 -1.39 7.25
CA CYS A 56 10.28 -2.70 7.78
C CYS A 56 11.68 -2.68 8.39
N MET A 57 12.68 -2.12 7.71
CA MET A 57 14.05 -1.98 8.25
C MET A 57 14.05 -1.20 9.57
N ALA A 58 13.29 -0.11 9.66
CA ALA A 58 13.18 0.67 10.88
C ALA A 58 12.48 -0.10 12.02
N LEU A 59 11.47 -0.91 11.72
CA LEU A 59 10.80 -1.76 12.71
C LEU A 59 11.73 -2.89 13.21
N GLU A 60 12.53 -3.46 12.33
CA GLU A 60 13.53 -4.49 12.62
C GLU A 60 14.65 -3.99 13.53
N GLU A 61 15.21 -2.81 13.23
CA GLU A 61 16.21 -2.12 14.09
C GLU A 61 15.66 -1.91 15.51
N LEU A 62 14.35 -1.71 15.61
CA LEU A 62 13.63 -1.51 16.84
C LEU A 62 13.28 -2.82 17.58
N GLY A 63 13.72 -3.98 17.06
CA GLY A 63 13.53 -5.32 17.64
C GLY A 63 12.19 -5.97 17.32
N MET A 64 11.42 -5.44 16.36
CA MET A 64 10.12 -5.99 15.96
C MET A 64 10.28 -6.83 14.69
N GLN A 65 9.54 -7.92 14.58
CA GLN A 65 9.44 -8.65 13.32
C GLN A 65 8.44 -7.95 12.41
N ALA A 66 8.87 -7.60 11.21
CA ALA A 66 8.02 -6.98 10.20
C ALA A 66 8.20 -7.67 8.84
N VAL A 67 7.19 -7.58 8.00
CA VAL A 67 7.22 -8.09 6.62
C VAL A 67 6.56 -7.08 5.70
N SER A 68 7.18 -6.83 4.54
CA SER A 68 6.64 -5.91 3.55
C SER A 68 5.93 -6.66 2.42
N TYR A 69 4.83 -6.08 1.93
CA TYR A 69 4.07 -6.59 0.81
C TYR A 69 3.71 -5.50 -0.19
N THR A 70 3.91 -5.80 -1.47
CA THR A 70 3.31 -5.06 -2.58
C THR A 70 1.88 -5.53 -2.83
N GLY A 71 1.08 -4.71 -3.53
CA GLY A 71 -0.31 -5.03 -3.83
C GLY A 71 -0.46 -6.33 -4.61
N TRP A 72 0.48 -6.66 -5.51
CA TRP A 72 0.45 -7.93 -6.25
C TRP A 72 0.86 -9.14 -5.40
N GLN A 73 1.70 -8.98 -4.37
CA GLN A 73 2.12 -10.09 -3.50
C GLN A 73 0.98 -10.58 -2.61
N VAL A 74 0.10 -9.68 -2.18
CA VAL A 74 -1.15 -9.98 -1.43
C VAL A 74 -2.39 -9.94 -2.34
N LYS A 75 -2.18 -9.86 -3.65
CA LYS A 75 -3.21 -9.91 -4.71
C LYS A 75 -4.43 -9.02 -4.42
N ILE A 76 -4.18 -7.71 -4.30
CA ILE A 76 -5.22 -6.68 -4.39
C ILE A 76 -5.67 -6.62 -5.85
N LEU A 77 -6.69 -7.42 -6.19
CA LEU A 77 -7.23 -7.53 -7.54
C LEU A 77 -8.00 -6.26 -7.89
N THR A 78 -7.75 -5.72 -9.08
CA THR A 78 -8.47 -4.56 -9.59
C THR A 78 -8.94 -4.76 -11.04
N ASP A 79 -9.85 -3.89 -11.47
CA ASP A 79 -10.10 -3.66 -12.89
C ASP A 79 -8.87 -3.10 -13.62
N ASP A 80 -8.95 -2.98 -14.95
CA ASP A 80 -7.86 -2.50 -15.82
C ASP A 80 -7.89 -0.97 -16.07
N SER A 81 -8.64 -0.22 -15.25
CA SER A 81 -8.78 1.23 -15.36
C SER A 81 -7.55 1.98 -14.84
N HIS A 82 -6.40 1.79 -15.49
CA HIS A 82 -5.10 2.34 -15.11
C HIS A 82 -5.14 3.82 -14.68
N GLY A 83 -4.47 4.14 -13.57
CA GLY A 83 -4.47 5.45 -12.92
C GLY A 83 -5.66 5.74 -11.99
N LYS A 84 -6.68 4.88 -11.98
CA LYS A 84 -7.90 5.03 -11.17
C LYS A 84 -8.66 3.71 -11.00
N ALA A 85 -7.91 2.62 -10.88
CA ALA A 85 -8.47 1.28 -10.85
C ALA A 85 -9.33 1.06 -9.59
N ARG A 86 -10.30 0.17 -9.67
CA ARG A 86 -11.18 -0.19 -8.55
C ARG A 86 -10.80 -1.57 -8.01
N ILE A 87 -10.70 -1.68 -6.69
CA ILE A 87 -10.47 -2.97 -6.01
C ILE A 87 -11.72 -3.84 -6.19
N GLU A 88 -11.51 -5.05 -6.71
CA GLU A 88 -12.53 -6.09 -6.88
C GLU A 88 -12.45 -7.13 -5.76
N GLU A 89 -11.23 -7.54 -5.39
CA GLU A 89 -10.99 -8.58 -4.39
C GLU A 89 -9.63 -8.34 -3.69
N ILE A 90 -9.50 -8.78 -2.45
CA ILE A 90 -8.21 -8.83 -1.75
C ILE A 90 -8.01 -10.21 -1.14
N GLN A 91 -6.89 -10.86 -1.46
CA GLN A 91 -6.51 -12.12 -0.82
C GLN A 91 -5.82 -11.87 0.52
N THR A 92 -6.34 -12.46 1.59
CA THR A 92 -5.84 -12.20 2.94
C THR A 92 -4.93 -13.29 3.52
N ASP A 93 -4.80 -14.44 2.86
CA ASP A 93 -4.19 -15.63 3.47
C ASP A 93 -2.75 -15.40 3.93
N LYS A 94 -1.93 -14.75 3.10
CA LYS A 94 -0.55 -14.40 3.45
C LYS A 94 -0.47 -13.43 4.62
N ILE A 95 -1.34 -12.41 4.61
CA ILE A 95 -1.40 -11.41 5.67
C ILE A 95 -1.76 -12.10 6.99
N ARG A 96 -2.80 -12.95 7.00
CA ARG A 96 -3.22 -13.69 8.18
C ARG A 96 -2.12 -14.61 8.72
N ALA A 97 -1.45 -15.35 7.85
CA ALA A 97 -0.36 -16.23 8.25
C ALA A 97 0.81 -15.48 8.92
N ASP A 98 1.17 -14.29 8.41
CA ASP A 98 2.22 -13.48 9.02
C ASP A 98 1.78 -12.80 10.33
N LEU A 99 0.50 -12.40 10.44
CA LEU A 99 -0.06 -11.91 11.70
C LEU A 99 -0.07 -13.01 12.77
N GLU A 100 -0.49 -14.23 12.43
CA GLU A 100 -0.43 -15.41 13.32
C GLU A 100 1.00 -15.74 13.78
N ALA A 101 2.01 -15.40 12.95
CA ALA A 101 3.42 -15.48 13.29
C ALA A 101 3.92 -14.26 14.11
N ASN A 102 3.03 -13.41 14.61
CA ASN A 102 3.30 -12.20 15.39
C ASN A 102 4.19 -11.17 14.67
N LYS A 103 4.05 -11.06 13.34
CA LYS A 103 4.75 -10.05 12.54
C LYS A 103 3.86 -8.82 12.31
N ILE A 104 4.48 -7.66 12.23
CA ILE A 104 3.84 -6.46 11.69
C ILE A 104 3.83 -6.56 10.17
N VAL A 105 2.64 -6.55 9.57
CA VAL A 105 2.49 -6.60 8.11
C VAL A 105 2.45 -5.17 7.57
N VAL A 106 3.39 -4.82 6.69
CA VAL A 106 3.49 -3.50 6.06
C VAL A 106 3.13 -3.62 4.59
N VAL A 107 2.01 -3.04 4.16
CA VAL A 107 1.49 -3.14 2.79
C VAL A 107 1.67 -1.82 2.05
N ALA A 108 2.11 -1.91 0.79
CA ALA A 108 2.17 -0.76 -0.09
C ALA A 108 0.76 -0.31 -0.44
N GLY A 109 0.43 0.94 -0.11
CA GLY A 109 -0.82 1.56 -0.50
C GLY A 109 -0.90 1.81 -2.01
N PHE A 110 -2.03 2.38 -2.45
CA PHE A 110 -2.22 2.97 -3.78
C PHE A 110 -2.14 2.02 -4.98
N GLN A 111 -1.63 0.80 -4.83
CA GLN A 111 -1.37 -0.14 -5.92
C GLN A 111 -2.25 -1.40 -5.86
N GLY A 112 -2.49 -1.97 -7.03
CA GLY A 112 -3.19 -3.24 -7.22
C GLY A 112 -2.61 -4.03 -8.38
N VAL A 113 -3.30 -5.11 -8.75
CA VAL A 113 -2.95 -5.96 -9.88
C VAL A 113 -4.21 -6.39 -10.62
N THR A 114 -4.18 -6.38 -11.95
CA THR A 114 -5.25 -6.95 -12.79
C THR A 114 -5.21 -8.48 -12.79
N SER A 115 -6.26 -9.11 -13.31
CA SER A 115 -6.31 -10.57 -13.48
C SER A 115 -5.21 -11.13 -14.39
N ASP A 116 -4.70 -10.35 -15.34
CA ASP A 116 -3.58 -10.70 -16.23
C ASP A 116 -2.20 -10.32 -15.65
N GLY A 117 -2.13 -9.78 -14.43
CA GLY A 117 -0.88 -9.51 -13.73
C GLY A 117 -0.26 -8.13 -13.98
N ALA A 118 -0.98 -7.19 -14.60
CA ALA A 118 -0.51 -5.82 -14.76
C ALA A 118 -0.69 -5.02 -13.46
N ILE A 119 0.32 -4.22 -13.11
CA ILE A 119 0.24 -3.28 -11.97
C ILE A 119 -0.78 -2.19 -12.31
N THR A 120 -1.62 -1.86 -11.33
CA THR A 120 -2.57 -0.76 -11.40
C THR A 120 -2.39 0.20 -10.23
N THR A 121 -2.89 1.43 -10.39
CA THR A 121 -2.99 2.38 -9.29
C THR A 121 -4.43 2.83 -9.06
N LEU A 122 -4.77 3.13 -7.81
CA LEU A 122 -6.13 3.40 -7.34
C LEU A 122 -6.53 4.89 -7.48
N GLY A 123 -5.62 5.73 -7.96
CA GLY A 123 -5.83 7.18 -8.07
C GLY A 123 -5.65 7.92 -6.73
N ARG A 124 -6.18 9.15 -6.67
CA ARG A 124 -6.04 10.03 -5.50
C ARG A 124 -6.67 9.39 -4.26
N GLY A 125 -5.94 9.42 -3.13
CA GLY A 125 -6.38 8.77 -1.88
C GLY A 125 -6.27 7.24 -1.93
N GLY A 126 -5.47 6.69 -2.86
CA GLY A 126 -5.36 5.25 -3.04
C GLY A 126 -4.80 4.51 -1.81
N SER A 127 -3.92 5.12 -1.02
CA SER A 127 -3.44 4.52 0.23
C SER A 127 -4.55 4.38 1.28
N ASP A 128 -5.37 5.41 1.47
CA ASP A 128 -6.52 5.36 2.38
C ASP A 128 -7.53 4.31 1.90
N THR A 129 -7.78 4.28 0.59
CA THR A 129 -8.63 3.25 -0.03
C THR A 129 -8.10 1.85 0.23
N THR A 130 -6.78 1.66 0.12
CA THR A 130 -6.11 0.39 0.41
C THR A 130 -6.28 0.00 1.89
N ALA A 131 -6.07 0.94 2.81
CA ALA A 131 -6.21 0.71 4.24
C ALA A 131 -7.64 0.30 4.62
N VAL A 132 -8.64 1.02 4.13
CA VAL A 132 -10.06 0.71 4.37
C VAL A 132 -10.45 -0.63 3.76
N ALA A 133 -10.00 -0.92 2.53
CA ALA A 133 -10.30 -2.18 1.86
C ALA A 133 -9.67 -3.39 2.57
N LEU A 134 -8.42 -3.26 3.03
CA LEU A 134 -7.75 -4.29 3.82
C LEU A 134 -8.44 -4.50 5.17
N ALA A 135 -8.81 -3.41 5.86
CA ALA A 135 -9.55 -3.51 7.12
C ALA A 135 -10.87 -4.27 6.94
N ALA A 136 -11.62 -3.97 5.87
CA ALA A 136 -12.85 -4.67 5.53
C ALA A 136 -12.60 -6.17 5.21
N ALA A 137 -11.62 -6.47 4.36
CA ALA A 137 -11.28 -7.84 3.97
C ALA A 137 -10.77 -8.69 5.15
N LEU A 138 -10.00 -8.08 6.06
CA LEU A 138 -9.47 -8.74 7.26
C LEU A 138 -10.47 -8.81 8.40
N LYS A 139 -11.59 -8.08 8.31
CA LYS A 139 -12.55 -7.86 9.41
C LYS A 139 -11.86 -7.25 10.64
N ALA A 140 -11.03 -6.24 10.40
CA ALA A 140 -10.31 -5.54 11.46
C ALA A 140 -11.28 -4.79 12.38
N ASP A 141 -10.96 -4.74 13.69
CA ASP A 141 -11.77 -4.03 14.68
C ASP A 141 -11.76 -2.51 14.46
N GLU A 142 -10.66 -1.98 13.94
CA GLU A 142 -10.50 -0.56 13.65
C GLU A 142 -9.59 -0.31 12.44
N CYS A 143 -9.88 0.77 11.69
CA CYS A 143 -9.00 1.32 10.65
C CYS A 143 -8.63 2.75 11.05
N ARG A 144 -7.33 3.01 11.23
CA ARG A 144 -6.82 4.32 11.64
C ARG A 144 -6.08 4.99 10.49
N ILE A 145 -6.56 6.15 10.07
CA ILE A 145 -5.86 6.99 9.09
C ILE A 145 -5.04 8.02 9.85
N TYR A 146 -3.73 7.98 9.66
CA TYR A 146 -2.80 8.94 10.22
C TYR A 146 -2.50 10.00 9.16
N THR A 147 -2.91 11.23 9.44
CA THR A 147 -2.71 12.39 8.56
C THR A 147 -2.20 13.56 9.38
N ASP A 148 -1.68 14.57 8.70
CA ASP A 148 -1.18 15.83 9.22
C ASP A 148 -2.29 16.84 9.59
N VAL A 149 -3.56 16.45 9.45
CA VAL A 149 -4.73 17.23 9.90
C VAL A 149 -5.47 16.53 11.03
N ASP A 150 -6.00 17.29 12.00
CA ASP A 150 -6.65 16.74 13.21
C ASP A 150 -8.00 16.03 12.95
N GLY A 151 -8.46 15.95 11.69
CA GLY A 151 -9.65 15.18 11.30
C GLY A 151 -10.43 15.78 10.12
N VAL A 152 -11.64 15.27 9.90
CA VAL A 152 -12.62 15.83 8.96
C VAL A 152 -13.44 16.90 9.69
N TYR A 153 -13.50 18.10 9.12
CA TYR A 153 -14.29 19.23 9.62
C TYR A 153 -15.65 19.34 8.90
#